data_AF-A0A7D9N0C7-F1
#
_entry.id   AF-A0A7D9N0C7-F1
#
_cell.length_a   1.000
_cell.length_b   1.000
_cell.length_c   1.000
_cell.angle_alpha   90.00
_cell.angle_beta   90.00
_cell.angle_gamma   90.00
#
_symmetry.space_group_name_H-M   'P 1'
#
loop_
_entity.id
_entity.type
_entity.pdbx_description
1 polymer ?
#
loop_
_entity_poly.entity_id
_entity_poly.type
_entity_poly.pdbx_seq_one_letter_code
_entity_poly.pdbx_strand_id
1 'polypeptide(L)'
;MELLCCEGDTVRRAQADPTLLLDDRVLHNLLTVEERYLPQCSYFKCVQKDIQPFMRRMVATWMLEVCEEQRCEEEVFPLAMNYLDRFLAVIPTRKCHLQLLGAVCMFLASKLKETIPLTAEKLCIYTDNSIKPQELLEWELVVLGKLKWNLAAVTPHDFIEHILRKLPLPKEKLLLIRKHAQTFIALCATDFNFAMYPPSMIATGSVGAAICGLQLDDGETSFSGDSLTEHLAKITSTDVDCLKACQEQIESVLVSSLRQTRQQATGSNSKSVNELDQASTPTDVQDINLGETRYNKEKLLQGQGIDEPLSEIGFKQADAVGRFLSNVRFTHVFSSDLIRAKQTACAIMENNKISEDIKIIYDRRLRERKYGDAEGRPLSELKVMAKKAGDQCPSYTPPGGETLEQVRARAKDFFEYLCRLVLEESSAKEQSELGASGMGGVTSADLGPFVNHNKEPRELGESRDVTVHASVLLVSHGAYMRNWIKYLVEDLQFTFPPELKKSRELPVSPNTGISHFIVTVSSATPRKPEIQCVCINLHSHLSDINADTSHYQV
;
A
#
# COMPACT_ATOMS: atom_id res chain seq x y z
N MET A 1 -35.30 -29.57 -17.27
CA MET A 1 -35.37 -28.09 -17.33
C MET A 1 -34.29 -27.60 -16.40
N GLU A 2 -33.10 -27.33 -16.93
CA GLU A 2 -31.95 -26.92 -16.12
C GLU A 2 -32.01 -25.41 -15.91
N LEU A 3 -32.10 -25.00 -14.65
CA LEU A 3 -31.99 -23.60 -14.26
C LEU A 3 -30.51 -23.22 -14.24
N LEU A 4 -30.04 -22.64 -15.35
CA LEU A 4 -28.73 -22.01 -15.43
C LEU A 4 -28.73 -20.74 -14.57
N CYS A 5 -28.20 -20.87 -13.34
CA CYS A 5 -27.87 -19.73 -12.49
C CYS A 5 -26.67 -18.97 -13.08
N CYS A 6 -26.93 -18.05 -14.00
CA CYS A 6 -25.93 -17.10 -14.47
C CYS A 6 -25.68 -16.03 -13.40
N GLU A 7 -24.77 -16.30 -12.45
CA GLU A 7 -24.14 -15.26 -11.64
C GLU A 7 -23.21 -14.41 -12.54
N GLY A 8 -23.81 -13.47 -13.27
CA GLY A 8 -23.09 -12.48 -14.05
C GLY A 8 -23.05 -11.14 -13.33
N ASP A 9 -21.85 -10.64 -13.06
CA ASP A 9 -21.59 -9.23 -12.72
C ASP A 9 -22.18 -8.34 -13.81
N THR A 10 -23.41 -7.85 -13.59
CA THR A 10 -24.20 -7.11 -14.57
C THR A 10 -24.51 -5.72 -14.05
N VAL A 11 -23.47 -4.91 -13.94
CA VAL A 11 -23.60 -3.44 -13.86
C VAL A 11 -24.45 -3.00 -15.07
N ARG A 12 -25.69 -2.59 -14.80
CA ARG A 12 -26.66 -2.21 -15.83
C ARG A 12 -26.28 -0.86 -16.44
N ARG A 13 -25.42 -0.88 -17.46
CA ARG A 13 -25.07 0.32 -18.23
C ARG A 13 -26.23 0.75 -19.13
N ALA A 14 -26.44 2.06 -19.24
CA ALA A 14 -27.38 2.63 -20.20
C ALA A 14 -26.93 2.35 -21.64
N GLN A 15 -27.87 2.33 -22.58
CA GLN A 15 -27.54 2.26 -24.00
C GLN A 15 -26.80 3.54 -24.43
N ALA A 16 -25.81 3.40 -25.30
CA ALA A 16 -25.07 4.51 -25.90
C ALA A 16 -26.03 5.48 -26.62
N ASP A 17 -26.14 6.73 -26.14
CA ASP A 17 -26.96 7.77 -26.76
C ASP A 17 -26.30 8.27 -28.06
N PRO A 18 -26.92 8.06 -29.24
CA PRO A 18 -26.36 8.53 -30.51
C PRO A 18 -26.20 10.05 -30.57
N THR A 19 -27.06 10.80 -29.89
CA THR A 19 -27.01 12.27 -29.85
C THR A 19 -25.79 12.73 -29.08
N LEU A 20 -25.56 12.15 -27.91
CA LEU A 20 -24.40 12.47 -27.06
C LEU A 20 -23.07 12.10 -27.73
N LEU A 21 -23.07 11.09 -28.61
CA LEU A 21 -21.87 10.44 -29.12
C LEU A 21 -21.52 10.76 -30.58
N LEU A 22 -22.49 11.22 -31.39
CA LEU A 22 -22.32 11.51 -32.82
C LEU A 22 -22.51 12.99 -33.18
N ASP A 23 -23.08 13.81 -32.29
CA ASP A 23 -23.33 15.23 -32.57
C ASP A 23 -22.09 16.08 -32.23
N ASP A 24 -21.52 16.73 -33.25
CA ASP A 24 -20.34 17.59 -33.11
C ASP A 24 -20.58 18.80 -32.18
N ARG A 25 -21.84 19.19 -31.96
CA ARG A 25 -22.19 20.23 -30.96
C ARG A 25 -21.83 19.79 -29.55
N VAL A 26 -21.85 18.49 -29.24
CA VAL A 26 -21.46 17.98 -27.92
C VAL A 26 -19.96 18.18 -27.71
N LEU A 27 -19.12 17.79 -28.68
CA LEU A 27 -17.67 18.03 -28.62
C LEU A 27 -17.35 19.52 -28.48
N HIS A 28 -18.01 20.39 -29.25
CA HIS A 28 -17.84 21.84 -29.14
C HIS A 28 -18.23 22.39 -27.75
N ASN A 29 -19.34 21.89 -27.17
CA ASN A 29 -19.75 22.25 -25.82
C ASN A 29 -18.75 21.76 -24.76
N LEU A 30 -18.20 20.55 -24.89
CA LEU A 30 -17.17 20.03 -23.98
C LEU A 30 -15.91 20.90 -23.99
N LEU A 31 -15.40 21.24 -25.20
CA LEU A 31 -14.26 22.15 -25.37
C LEU A 31 -14.53 23.55 -24.78
N THR A 32 -15.75 24.06 -24.94
CA THR A 32 -16.13 25.38 -24.37
C THR A 32 -16.22 25.37 -22.84
N VAL A 33 -16.50 24.21 -22.25
CA VAL A 33 -16.80 24.07 -20.82
C VAL A 33 -15.60 23.60 -19.99
N GLU A 34 -14.61 22.94 -20.59
CA GLU A 34 -13.47 22.37 -19.87
C GLU A 34 -12.61 23.41 -19.12
N GLU A 35 -12.40 24.60 -19.72
CA GLU A 35 -11.61 25.69 -19.13
C GLU A 35 -12.14 26.12 -17.75
N ARG A 36 -13.46 26.02 -17.54
CA ARG A 36 -14.13 26.36 -16.26
C ARG A 36 -13.66 25.50 -15.09
N TYR A 37 -13.05 24.35 -15.37
CA TYR A 37 -12.63 23.36 -14.38
C TYR A 37 -11.11 23.26 -14.23
N LEU A 38 -10.34 24.14 -14.87
CA LEU A 38 -8.88 24.19 -14.71
C LEU A 38 -8.45 24.95 -13.44
N PRO A 39 -7.39 24.48 -12.74
CA PRO A 39 -6.72 25.25 -11.69
C PRO A 39 -6.21 26.58 -12.23
N GLN A 40 -6.66 27.68 -11.63
CA GLN A 40 -6.43 29.05 -12.15
C GLN A 40 -4.98 29.55 -11.98
N CYS A 41 -4.13 28.83 -11.25
CA CYS A 41 -2.72 29.20 -11.07
C CYS A 41 -1.85 28.00 -10.66
N SER A 42 -0.53 28.17 -10.74
CA SER A 42 0.44 27.24 -10.14
C SER A 42 0.39 27.35 -8.60
N TYR A 43 -0.57 26.63 -8.02
CA TYR A 43 -0.99 26.83 -6.62
C TYR A 43 0.10 26.51 -5.59
N PHE A 44 1.12 25.71 -5.94
CA PHE A 44 2.32 25.50 -5.11
C PHE A 44 3.16 26.75 -4.88
N LYS A 45 3.05 27.75 -5.76
CA LYS A 45 3.74 29.04 -5.62
C LYS A 45 2.82 30.10 -5.00
N CYS A 46 1.54 30.07 -5.34
CA CYS A 46 0.61 31.16 -5.03
C CYS A 46 -0.27 30.94 -3.78
N VAL A 47 -0.51 29.69 -3.37
CA VAL A 47 -1.52 29.35 -2.34
C VAL A 47 -0.96 28.41 -1.26
N GLN A 48 -0.32 27.31 -1.67
CA GLN A 48 0.20 26.31 -0.74
C GLN A 48 1.53 26.74 -0.15
N LYS A 49 1.62 26.69 1.19
CA LYS A 49 2.85 26.91 1.95
C LYS A 49 3.43 25.57 2.44
N ASP A 50 2.54 24.69 2.87
CA ASP A 50 2.91 23.43 3.49
C ASP A 50 3.01 22.29 2.46
N ILE A 51 2.05 22.18 1.54
CA ILE A 51 2.02 21.09 0.55
C ILE A 51 3.08 21.33 -0.53
N GLN A 52 3.81 20.27 -0.87
CA GLN A 52 4.85 20.27 -1.92
C GLN A 52 4.44 19.34 -3.07
N PRO A 53 4.94 19.54 -4.31
CA PRO A 53 4.54 18.72 -5.47
C PRO A 53 4.67 17.21 -5.26
N PHE A 54 5.73 16.75 -4.57
CA PHE A 54 5.90 15.33 -4.27
C PHE A 54 4.81 14.77 -3.34
N MET A 55 4.23 15.60 -2.45
CA MET A 55 3.17 15.19 -1.54
C MET A 55 1.84 14.99 -2.28
N ARG A 56 1.53 15.88 -3.24
CA ARG A 56 0.42 15.66 -4.18
C ARG A 56 0.62 14.36 -4.94
N ARG A 57 1.83 14.09 -5.46
CA ARG A 57 2.11 12.84 -6.17
C ARG A 57 1.89 11.60 -5.29
N MET A 58 2.37 11.58 -4.04
CA MET A 58 2.13 10.45 -3.13
C MET A 58 0.63 10.20 -2.89
N VAL A 59 -0.16 11.27 -2.66
CA VAL A 59 -1.61 11.14 -2.46
C VAL A 59 -2.33 10.77 -3.76
N ALA A 60 -1.88 11.25 -4.92
CA ALA A 60 -2.43 10.86 -6.22
C ALA A 60 -2.15 9.39 -6.55
N THR A 61 -0.95 8.87 -6.25
CA THR A 61 -0.62 7.45 -6.39
C THR A 61 -1.49 6.58 -5.47
N TRP A 62 -1.62 6.96 -4.19
CA TRP A 62 -2.53 6.27 -3.26
C TRP A 62 -4.00 6.31 -3.72
N MET A 63 -4.49 7.46 -4.22
CA MET A 63 -5.84 7.58 -4.78
C MET A 63 -6.05 6.66 -5.99
N LEU A 64 -5.05 6.53 -6.87
CA LEU A 64 -5.08 5.60 -7.99
C LEU A 64 -5.13 4.14 -7.52
N GLU A 65 -4.26 3.76 -6.59
CA GLU A 65 -4.21 2.41 -5.99
C GLU A 65 -5.55 2.01 -5.34
N VAL A 66 -6.21 2.95 -4.65
CA VAL A 66 -7.54 2.75 -4.05
C VAL A 66 -8.63 2.57 -5.12
N CYS A 67 -8.58 3.35 -6.21
CA CYS A 67 -9.53 3.22 -7.30
C CYS A 67 -9.35 1.90 -8.07
N GLU A 68 -8.10 1.47 -8.30
CA GLU A 68 -7.76 0.17 -8.89
C GLU A 68 -8.13 -1.02 -7.97
N GLU A 69 -8.07 -0.84 -6.64
CA GLU A 69 -8.58 -1.81 -5.66
C GLU A 69 -10.07 -2.03 -5.81
N GLN A 70 -10.82 -0.93 -5.80
CA GLN A 70 -12.27 -0.97 -5.77
C GLN A 70 -12.89 -1.20 -7.15
N ARG A 71 -12.04 -1.28 -8.19
CA ARG A 71 -12.44 -1.40 -9.60
C ARG A 71 -13.42 -0.28 -9.98
N CYS A 72 -13.12 0.93 -9.51
CA CYS A 72 -13.91 2.11 -9.80
C CYS A 72 -14.00 2.35 -11.30
N GLU A 73 -15.07 3.00 -11.76
CA GLU A 73 -15.14 3.49 -13.15
C GLU A 73 -13.96 4.45 -13.42
N GLU A 74 -13.40 4.36 -14.62
CA GLU A 74 -12.11 4.99 -15.01
C GLU A 74 -12.13 6.53 -14.86
N GLU A 75 -13.31 7.14 -14.94
CA GLU A 75 -13.52 8.57 -14.70
C GLU A 75 -13.37 9.01 -13.24
N VAL A 76 -13.52 8.12 -12.26
CA VAL A 76 -13.53 8.46 -10.82
C VAL A 76 -12.20 9.09 -10.40
N PHE A 77 -11.08 8.48 -10.78
CA PHE A 77 -9.75 8.95 -10.35
C PHE A 77 -9.38 10.33 -10.94
N PRO A 78 -9.45 10.56 -12.27
CA PRO A 78 -9.17 11.89 -12.84
C PRO A 78 -10.13 12.98 -12.33
N LEU A 79 -11.39 12.64 -12.09
CA LEU A 79 -12.38 13.56 -11.51
C LEU A 79 -12.04 13.92 -10.05
N ALA A 80 -11.62 12.94 -9.25
CA ALA A 80 -11.14 13.18 -7.89
C ALA A 80 -9.87 14.08 -7.89
N MET A 81 -8.96 13.86 -8.83
CA MET A 81 -7.78 14.73 -9.00
C MET A 81 -8.16 16.15 -9.43
N ASN A 82 -9.16 16.33 -10.31
CA ASN A 82 -9.70 17.65 -10.64
C ASN A 82 -10.21 18.39 -9.39
N TYR A 83 -10.96 17.71 -8.52
CA TYR A 83 -11.43 18.30 -7.27
C TYR A 83 -10.29 18.68 -6.33
N LEU A 84 -9.29 17.80 -6.18
CA LEU A 84 -8.13 18.03 -5.32
C LEU A 84 -7.33 19.26 -5.79
N ASP A 85 -7.00 19.34 -7.08
CA ASP A 85 -6.22 20.46 -7.63
C ASP A 85 -6.99 21.78 -7.56
N ARG A 86 -8.29 21.78 -7.87
CA ARG A 86 -9.14 22.99 -7.75
C ARG A 86 -9.31 23.45 -6.30
N PHE A 87 -9.36 22.52 -5.34
CA PHE A 87 -9.42 22.85 -3.92
C PHE A 87 -8.08 23.47 -3.46
N LEU A 88 -6.95 22.84 -3.80
CA LEU A 88 -5.61 23.36 -3.50
C LEU A 88 -5.31 24.68 -4.22
N ALA A 89 -5.97 24.98 -5.34
CA ALA A 89 -5.88 26.27 -6.03
C ALA A 89 -6.60 27.43 -5.32
N VAL A 90 -7.39 27.15 -4.27
CA VAL A 90 -8.16 28.18 -3.54
C VAL A 90 -7.87 28.17 -2.03
N ILE A 91 -7.54 27.02 -1.44
CA ILE A 91 -7.42 26.84 0.02
C ILE A 91 -6.02 26.37 0.44
N PRO A 92 -5.26 27.17 1.20
CA PRO A 92 -4.04 26.73 1.84
C PRO A 92 -4.32 25.54 2.78
N THR A 93 -3.70 24.40 2.50
CA THR A 93 -4.00 23.13 3.17
C THR A 93 -2.78 22.65 3.97
N ARG A 94 -3.00 22.13 5.18
CA ARG A 94 -1.94 21.54 6.03
C ARG A 94 -1.65 20.11 5.59
N LYS A 95 -0.39 19.67 5.71
CA LYS A 95 0.07 18.32 5.30
C LYS A 95 -0.80 17.19 5.87
N CYS A 96 -1.19 17.29 7.14
CA CYS A 96 -2.03 16.29 7.83
C CYS A 96 -3.41 16.10 7.19
N HIS A 97 -3.96 17.12 6.53
CA HIS A 97 -5.29 17.01 5.89
C HIS A 97 -5.21 16.61 4.40
N LEU A 98 -4.03 16.36 3.83
CA LEU A 98 -3.93 16.10 2.39
C LEU A 98 -4.52 14.73 2.01
N GLN A 99 -4.31 13.70 2.83
CA GLN A 99 -4.91 12.38 2.62
C GLN A 99 -6.43 12.41 2.82
N LEU A 100 -6.91 13.18 3.81
CA LEU A 100 -8.34 13.47 4.03
C LEU A 100 -8.99 14.14 2.81
N LEU A 101 -8.34 15.18 2.28
CA LEU A 101 -8.80 15.83 1.05
C LEU A 101 -8.86 14.83 -0.12
N GLY A 102 -7.84 13.97 -0.29
CA GLY A 102 -7.83 12.91 -1.30
C GLY A 102 -8.99 11.92 -1.14
N ALA A 103 -9.24 11.44 0.09
CA ALA A 103 -10.36 10.56 0.42
C ALA A 103 -11.72 11.19 0.06
N VAL A 104 -11.92 12.46 0.47
CA VAL A 104 -13.15 13.21 0.18
C VAL A 104 -13.34 13.49 -1.31
N CYS A 105 -12.25 13.76 -2.03
CA CYS A 105 -12.30 13.92 -3.48
C CYS A 105 -12.70 12.62 -4.19
N MET A 106 -12.20 11.46 -3.75
CA MET A 106 -12.66 10.15 -4.25
C MET A 106 -14.13 9.90 -3.89
N PHE A 107 -14.56 10.21 -2.67
CA PHE A 107 -15.94 10.05 -2.21
C PHE A 107 -16.95 10.89 -3.03
N LEU A 108 -16.56 12.11 -3.41
CA LEU A 108 -17.39 12.98 -4.26
C LEU A 108 -17.39 12.53 -5.72
N ALA A 109 -16.28 11.95 -6.20
CA ALA A 109 -16.16 11.48 -7.58
C ALA A 109 -16.95 10.17 -7.78
N SER A 110 -16.84 9.22 -6.84
CA SER A 110 -17.61 7.98 -6.84
C SER A 110 -19.12 8.24 -6.84
N LYS A 111 -19.59 9.16 -5.99
CA LYS A 111 -21.00 9.59 -5.94
C LYS A 111 -21.54 10.16 -7.27
N LEU A 112 -20.67 10.66 -8.15
CA LEU A 112 -21.08 11.25 -9.43
C LEU A 112 -20.94 10.28 -10.63
N LYS A 113 -19.98 9.35 -10.58
CA LYS A 113 -19.64 8.49 -11.73
C LYS A 113 -19.97 7.00 -11.52
N GLU A 114 -20.18 6.53 -10.29
CA GLU A 114 -20.45 5.11 -10.00
C GLU A 114 -21.93 4.83 -9.70
N THR A 115 -22.39 3.62 -10.04
CA THR A 115 -23.72 3.13 -9.65
C THR A 115 -23.79 2.78 -8.16
N ILE A 116 -22.68 2.30 -7.58
CA ILE A 116 -22.53 1.99 -6.16
C ILE A 116 -21.28 2.73 -5.67
N PRO A 117 -21.43 3.95 -5.13
CA PRO A 117 -20.28 4.77 -4.71
C PRO A 117 -19.46 4.14 -3.58
N LEU A 118 -18.16 4.43 -3.55
CA LEU A 118 -17.31 4.21 -2.38
C LEU A 118 -17.95 4.74 -1.10
N THR A 119 -17.96 3.94 -0.03
CA THR A 119 -18.50 4.34 1.28
C THR A 119 -17.45 5.09 2.12
N ALA A 120 -17.91 5.98 3.00
CA ALA A 120 -17.03 6.71 3.91
C ALA A 120 -16.20 5.77 4.80
N GLU A 121 -16.82 4.71 5.34
CA GLU A 121 -16.15 3.68 6.13
C GLU A 121 -15.01 2.99 5.36
N LYS A 122 -15.27 2.62 4.10
CA LYS A 122 -14.26 1.94 3.27
C LYS A 122 -13.09 2.88 2.94
N LEU A 123 -13.37 4.15 2.69
CA LEU A 123 -12.31 5.16 2.48
C LEU A 123 -11.50 5.38 3.77
N CYS A 124 -12.12 5.38 4.95
CA CYS A 124 -11.39 5.41 6.22
C CYS A 124 -10.46 4.20 6.40
N ILE A 125 -10.90 2.99 6.03
CA ILE A 125 -10.06 1.78 6.04
C ILE A 125 -8.82 1.97 5.14
N TYR A 126 -8.98 2.50 3.92
CA TYR A 126 -7.84 2.80 3.01
C TYR A 126 -6.90 3.91 3.50
N THR A 127 -7.22 4.59 4.59
CA THR A 127 -6.35 5.56 5.27
C THR A 127 -5.71 4.99 6.54
N ASP A 128 -5.70 3.66 6.71
CA ASP A 128 -5.34 2.96 7.96
C ASP A 128 -6.13 3.47 9.19
N ASN A 129 -7.39 3.90 8.96
CA ASN A 129 -8.25 4.56 9.94
C ASN A 129 -7.65 5.83 10.59
N SER A 130 -6.66 6.47 9.94
CA SER A 130 -6.13 7.78 10.37
C SER A 130 -7.17 8.90 10.27
N ILE A 131 -8.20 8.71 9.46
CA ILE A 131 -9.36 9.60 9.27
C ILE A 131 -10.63 8.88 9.72
N LYS A 132 -11.54 9.60 10.38
CA LYS A 132 -12.84 9.06 10.84
C LYS A 132 -13.96 9.34 9.84
N PRO A 133 -15.01 8.50 9.73
CA PRO A 133 -16.13 8.74 8.80
C PRO A 133 -16.83 10.08 9.03
N GLN A 134 -16.97 10.51 10.29
CA GLN A 134 -17.50 11.82 10.68
C GLN A 134 -16.70 12.97 10.05
N GLU A 135 -15.37 12.92 10.14
CA GLU A 135 -14.45 13.94 9.62
C GLU A 135 -14.49 13.99 8.08
N LEU A 136 -14.61 12.83 7.43
CA LEU A 136 -14.78 12.71 5.98
C LEU A 136 -16.11 13.37 5.53
N LEU A 137 -17.21 13.14 6.23
CA LEU A 137 -18.52 13.77 5.94
C LEU A 137 -18.52 15.28 6.21
N GLU A 138 -17.83 15.75 7.26
CA GLU A 138 -17.66 17.18 7.53
C GLU A 138 -16.84 17.87 6.43
N TRP A 139 -15.74 17.24 6.00
CA TRP A 139 -14.93 17.75 4.89
C TRP A 139 -15.61 17.65 3.52
N GLU A 140 -16.55 16.71 3.32
CA GLU A 140 -17.38 16.66 2.11
C GLU A 140 -18.09 18.01 1.90
N LEU A 141 -18.72 18.54 2.94
CA LEU A 141 -19.40 19.84 2.92
C LEU A 141 -18.42 21.01 2.69
N VAL A 142 -17.20 20.92 3.24
CA VAL A 142 -16.14 21.91 3.00
C VAL A 142 -15.72 21.91 1.53
N VAL A 143 -15.42 20.75 0.94
CA VAL A 143 -15.02 20.64 -0.48
C VAL A 143 -16.15 21.10 -1.40
N LEU A 144 -17.39 20.64 -1.17
CA LEU A 144 -18.59 21.09 -1.90
C LEU A 144 -18.76 22.62 -1.86
N GLY A 145 -18.66 23.21 -0.66
CA GLY A 145 -18.79 24.66 -0.47
C GLY A 145 -17.69 25.45 -1.18
N LYS A 146 -16.44 24.99 -1.15
CA LYS A 146 -15.30 25.66 -1.81
C LYS A 146 -15.30 25.50 -3.33
N LEU A 147 -15.72 24.34 -3.84
CA LEU A 147 -15.93 24.11 -5.27
C LEU A 147 -17.25 24.69 -5.80
N LYS A 148 -18.05 25.35 -4.94
CA LYS A 148 -19.37 25.94 -5.24
C LYS A 148 -20.32 24.94 -5.89
N TRP A 149 -20.31 23.68 -5.43
CA TRP A 149 -21.06 22.55 -5.99
C TRP A 149 -20.80 22.27 -7.48
N ASN A 150 -19.78 22.88 -8.08
CA ASN A 150 -19.45 22.74 -9.50
C ASN A 150 -18.62 21.45 -9.72
N LEU A 151 -19.27 20.30 -9.51
CA LEU A 151 -18.65 18.96 -9.52
C LEU A 151 -18.67 18.27 -10.90
N ALA A 152 -19.61 18.62 -11.79
CA ALA A 152 -19.69 18.04 -13.13
C ALA A 152 -18.59 18.60 -14.07
N ALA A 153 -17.33 18.39 -13.69
CA ALA A 153 -16.15 18.73 -14.46
C ALA A 153 -16.00 17.78 -15.65
N VAL A 154 -15.61 18.33 -16.80
CA VAL A 154 -15.23 17.53 -17.96
C VAL A 154 -13.89 16.86 -17.67
N THR A 155 -13.80 15.57 -17.95
CA THR A 155 -12.61 14.74 -17.76
C THR A 155 -12.02 14.34 -19.12
N PRO A 156 -10.73 13.92 -19.19
CA PRO A 156 -10.15 13.45 -20.44
C PRO A 156 -10.91 12.25 -21.04
N HIS A 157 -11.54 11.43 -20.20
CA HIS A 157 -12.36 10.29 -20.62
C HIS A 157 -13.57 10.69 -21.47
N ASP A 158 -14.21 11.83 -21.16
CA ASP A 158 -15.37 12.31 -21.90
C ASP A 158 -15.00 12.65 -23.37
N PHE A 159 -13.73 12.95 -23.66
CA PHE A 159 -13.23 13.23 -25.01
C PHE A 159 -12.80 11.99 -25.81
N ILE A 160 -12.42 10.88 -25.18
CA ILE A 160 -11.83 9.70 -25.87
C ILE A 160 -12.77 9.20 -26.98
N GLU A 161 -14.05 9.04 -26.68
CA GLU A 161 -15.03 8.51 -27.63
C GLU A 161 -15.29 9.46 -28.82
N HIS A 162 -15.21 10.78 -28.61
CA HIS A 162 -15.32 11.76 -29.70
C HIS A 162 -14.08 11.76 -30.60
N ILE A 163 -12.90 11.58 -30.03
CA ILE A 163 -11.63 11.49 -30.76
C ILE A 163 -11.59 10.20 -31.57
N LEU A 164 -11.76 9.04 -30.92
CA LEU A 164 -11.63 7.72 -31.55
C LEU A 164 -12.59 7.52 -32.75
N ARG A 165 -13.78 8.11 -32.73
CA ARG A 165 -14.73 8.04 -33.88
C ARG A 165 -14.32 8.87 -35.08
N LYS A 166 -13.49 9.91 -34.90
CA LYS A 166 -12.99 10.79 -35.97
C LYS A 166 -11.65 10.32 -36.54
N LEU A 167 -11.12 9.19 -36.06
CA LEU A 167 -9.94 8.52 -36.58
C LEU A 167 -10.35 7.33 -37.48
N PRO A 168 -9.75 7.17 -38.68
CA PRO A 168 -10.06 6.06 -39.59
C PRO A 168 -9.34 4.77 -39.14
N LEU A 169 -9.70 4.24 -37.98
CA LEU A 169 -9.04 3.10 -37.34
C LEU A 169 -9.94 1.84 -37.31
N PRO A 170 -9.38 0.63 -37.49
CA PRO A 170 -10.14 -0.62 -37.36
C PRO A 170 -10.77 -0.77 -35.97
N LYS A 171 -12.05 -1.17 -35.93
CA LYS A 171 -12.83 -1.29 -34.68
C LYS A 171 -12.17 -2.18 -33.62
N GLU A 172 -11.45 -3.22 -34.05
CA GLU A 172 -10.72 -4.15 -33.19
C GLU A 172 -9.59 -3.46 -32.43
N LYS A 173 -8.88 -2.52 -33.06
CA LYS A 173 -7.79 -1.74 -32.48
C LYS A 173 -8.29 -0.67 -31.50
N LEU A 174 -9.52 -0.16 -31.68
CA LEU A 174 -10.11 0.88 -30.81
C LEU A 174 -10.20 0.50 -29.33
N LEU A 175 -10.48 -0.78 -29.01
CA LEU A 175 -10.56 -1.23 -27.62
C LEU A 175 -9.19 -1.20 -26.91
N LEU A 176 -8.12 -1.55 -27.63
CA LEU A 176 -6.76 -1.54 -27.10
C LEU A 176 -6.23 -0.10 -26.94
N ILE A 177 -6.46 0.75 -27.94
CA ILE A 177 -6.11 2.17 -27.90
C ILE A 177 -6.84 2.87 -26.74
N ARG A 178 -8.15 2.59 -26.54
CA ARG A 178 -8.91 3.12 -25.40
C ARG A 178 -8.22 2.77 -24.07
N LYS A 179 -7.91 1.48 -23.84
CA LYS A 179 -7.23 1.03 -22.61
C LYS A 179 -5.89 1.73 -22.37
N HIS A 180 -5.06 1.89 -23.40
CA HIS A 180 -3.78 2.58 -23.25
C HIS A 180 -3.95 4.09 -23.01
N ALA A 181 -4.90 4.74 -23.69
CA ALA A 181 -5.23 6.14 -23.42
C ALA A 181 -5.71 6.35 -21.98
N GLN A 182 -6.54 5.43 -21.43
CA GLN A 182 -6.98 5.45 -20.03
C GLN A 182 -5.79 5.37 -19.06
N THR A 183 -4.83 4.45 -19.31
CA THR A 183 -3.58 4.36 -18.52
C THR A 183 -2.75 5.65 -18.59
N PHE A 184 -2.63 6.28 -19.76
CA PHE A 184 -1.92 7.55 -19.90
C PHE A 184 -2.64 8.71 -19.20
N ILE A 185 -3.97 8.77 -19.23
CA ILE A 185 -4.77 9.75 -18.49
C ILE A 185 -4.54 9.61 -16.98
N ALA A 186 -4.53 8.38 -16.45
CA ALA A 186 -4.22 8.12 -15.04
C ALA A 186 -2.79 8.57 -14.70
N LEU A 187 -1.79 8.22 -15.51
CA LEU A 187 -0.40 8.67 -15.34
C LEU A 187 -0.29 10.20 -15.34
N CYS A 188 -0.95 10.89 -16.29
CA CYS A 188 -1.00 12.35 -16.35
C CYS A 188 -1.55 12.96 -15.06
N ALA A 189 -2.63 12.41 -14.52
CA ALA A 189 -3.25 12.92 -13.31
C ALA A 189 -2.31 12.84 -12.08
N THR A 190 -1.40 11.86 -12.01
CA THR A 190 -0.41 11.76 -10.92
C THR A 190 0.68 12.84 -10.95
N ASP A 191 1.05 13.35 -12.13
CA ASP A 191 2.05 14.40 -12.29
C ASP A 191 1.41 15.80 -12.27
N PHE A 192 2.02 16.74 -11.55
CA PHE A 192 1.48 18.10 -11.45
C PHE A 192 1.64 18.91 -12.75
N ASN A 193 2.57 18.56 -13.63
CA ASN A 193 2.80 19.30 -14.88
C ASN A 193 1.55 19.32 -15.77
N PHE A 194 0.75 18.24 -15.76
CA PHE A 194 -0.52 18.16 -16.50
C PHE A 194 -1.71 18.81 -15.77
N ALA A 195 -1.59 19.22 -14.51
CA ALA A 195 -2.73 19.75 -13.74
C ALA A 195 -3.34 21.04 -14.31
N MET A 196 -2.60 21.76 -15.17
CA MET A 196 -3.06 22.97 -15.88
C MET A 196 -3.38 22.72 -17.37
N TYR A 197 -3.24 21.47 -17.85
CA TYR A 197 -3.54 21.13 -19.25
C TYR A 197 -5.05 20.90 -19.42
N PRO A 198 -5.68 21.39 -20.51
CA PRO A 198 -7.06 21.08 -20.83
C PRO A 198 -7.31 19.56 -20.90
N PRO A 199 -8.40 19.03 -20.30
CA PRO A 199 -8.78 17.63 -20.43
C PRO A 199 -8.79 17.10 -21.87
N SER A 200 -9.18 17.92 -22.85
CA SER A 200 -9.13 17.61 -24.29
C SER A 200 -7.71 17.39 -24.78
N MET A 201 -6.75 18.24 -24.40
CA MET A 201 -5.34 18.10 -24.75
C MET A 201 -4.73 16.83 -24.14
N ILE A 202 -5.06 16.53 -22.88
CA ILE A 202 -4.62 15.28 -22.21
C ILE A 202 -5.19 14.06 -22.94
N ALA A 203 -6.48 14.07 -23.31
CA ALA A 203 -7.12 12.98 -24.04
C ALA A 203 -6.52 12.78 -25.43
N THR A 204 -6.35 13.86 -26.19
CA THR A 204 -5.77 13.85 -27.54
C THR A 204 -4.31 13.40 -27.51
N GLY A 205 -3.51 13.89 -26.55
CA GLY A 205 -2.13 13.44 -26.34
C GLY A 205 -2.04 11.96 -25.96
N SER A 206 -2.92 11.50 -25.06
CA SER A 206 -2.99 10.09 -24.63
C SER A 206 -3.41 9.14 -25.76
N VAL A 207 -4.37 9.54 -26.60
CA VAL A 207 -4.77 8.76 -27.79
C VAL A 207 -3.65 8.74 -28.84
N GLY A 208 -2.96 9.87 -29.08
CA GLY A 208 -1.79 9.94 -29.96
C GLY A 208 -0.67 9.01 -29.51
N ALA A 209 -0.22 9.13 -28.26
CA ALA A 209 0.80 8.28 -27.66
C ALA A 209 0.41 6.79 -27.69
N ALA A 210 -0.86 6.45 -27.49
CA ALA A 210 -1.36 5.08 -27.60
C ALA A 210 -1.28 4.52 -29.03
N ILE A 211 -1.57 5.33 -30.05
CA ILE A 211 -1.48 4.90 -31.45
C ILE A 211 -0.01 4.75 -31.88
N CYS A 212 0.85 5.72 -31.53
CA CYS A 212 2.28 5.68 -31.83
C CYS A 212 2.99 4.51 -31.12
N GLY A 213 2.75 4.32 -29.83
CA GLY A 213 3.36 3.26 -29.03
C GLY A 213 2.91 1.84 -29.40
N LEU A 214 1.74 1.68 -30.03
CA LEU A 214 1.23 0.40 -30.53
C LEU A 214 1.79 -0.03 -31.88
N GLN A 215 2.57 0.82 -32.57
CA GLN A 215 3.15 0.55 -33.90
C GLN A 215 2.17 -0.16 -34.84
N LEU A 216 1.14 0.55 -35.30
CA LEU A 216 0.11 0.01 -36.19
C LEU A 216 0.62 -0.18 -37.64
N ASP A 217 1.81 -0.77 -37.81
CA ASP A 217 2.53 -1.02 -39.06
C ASP A 217 1.96 -2.20 -39.88
N ASP A 218 0.64 -2.23 -40.06
CA ASP A 218 -0.03 -3.10 -41.04
C ASP A 218 -0.47 -2.28 -42.26
N GLY A 219 0.46 -2.11 -43.19
CA GLY A 219 0.25 -2.14 -44.65
C GLY A 219 -0.54 -1.03 -45.35
N GLU A 220 -1.67 -0.56 -44.82
CA GLU A 220 -2.68 0.14 -45.65
C GLU A 220 -3.24 1.46 -45.06
N THR A 221 -2.95 1.82 -43.80
CA THR A 221 -3.44 3.08 -43.18
C THR A 221 -2.41 3.77 -42.25
N SER A 222 -1.13 3.73 -42.63
CA SER A 222 -0.06 4.43 -41.89
C SER A 222 -0.19 5.96 -42.02
N PHE A 223 -0.75 6.61 -41.00
CA PHE A 223 -0.43 8.01 -40.75
C PHE A 223 1.06 8.13 -40.42
N SER A 224 1.77 9.11 -40.98
CA SER A 224 3.02 9.56 -40.36
C SER A 224 2.69 10.16 -38.98
N GLY A 225 3.60 10.05 -38.00
CA GLY A 225 3.38 10.58 -36.65
C GLY A 225 3.00 12.06 -36.64
N ASP A 226 3.60 12.85 -37.54
CA ASP A 226 3.24 14.25 -37.77
C ASP A 226 1.80 14.40 -38.31
N SER A 227 1.41 13.65 -39.34
CA SER A 227 0.08 13.73 -39.95
C SER A 227 -1.04 13.27 -38.99
N LEU A 228 -0.78 12.25 -38.16
CA LEU A 228 -1.69 11.86 -37.09
C LEU A 228 -1.88 12.99 -36.09
N THR A 229 -0.78 13.65 -35.70
CA THR A 229 -0.81 14.72 -34.69
C THR A 229 -1.51 15.97 -35.21
N GLU A 230 -1.32 16.34 -36.49
CA GLU A 230 -2.08 17.41 -37.15
C GLU A 230 -3.60 17.10 -37.19
N HIS A 231 -3.97 15.86 -37.53
CA HIS A 231 -5.39 15.45 -37.58
C HIS A 231 -6.03 15.40 -36.18
N LEU A 232 -5.29 14.92 -35.18
CA LEU A 232 -5.69 14.94 -33.76
C LEU A 232 -5.87 16.37 -33.24
N ALA A 233 -4.90 17.25 -33.50
CA ALA A 233 -4.97 18.69 -33.16
C ALA A 233 -6.21 19.35 -33.78
N LYS A 234 -6.52 19.03 -35.04
CA LYS A 234 -7.70 19.52 -35.74
C LYS A 234 -9.03 19.03 -35.13
N ILE A 235 -9.07 17.84 -34.52
CA ILE A 235 -10.29 17.32 -33.87
C ILE A 235 -10.66 18.15 -32.63
N THR A 236 -9.68 18.47 -31.77
CA THR A 236 -9.90 19.25 -30.53
C THR A 236 -9.62 20.74 -30.67
N SER A 237 -9.32 21.24 -31.88
CA SER A 237 -8.90 22.63 -32.14
C SER A 237 -7.70 23.07 -31.28
N THR A 238 -6.80 22.12 -31.00
CA THR A 238 -5.57 22.34 -30.23
C THR A 238 -4.44 22.78 -31.16
N ASP A 239 -3.49 23.57 -30.64
CA ASP A 239 -2.26 23.87 -31.37
C ASP A 239 -1.37 22.61 -31.53
N VAL A 240 -0.76 22.44 -32.72
CA VAL A 240 -0.02 21.23 -33.08
C VAL A 240 1.26 21.08 -32.25
N ASP A 241 1.99 22.17 -32.02
CA ASP A 241 3.24 22.14 -31.26
C ASP A 241 2.96 21.90 -29.77
N CYS A 242 1.89 22.51 -29.24
CA CYS A 242 1.40 22.23 -27.89
C CYS A 242 0.99 20.75 -27.71
N LEU A 243 0.33 20.16 -28.72
CA LEU A 243 -0.05 18.74 -28.68
C LEU A 243 1.18 17.81 -28.76
N LYS A 244 2.16 18.11 -29.62
CA LYS A 244 3.44 17.38 -29.68
C LYS A 244 4.17 17.43 -28.34
N ALA A 245 4.33 18.63 -27.77
CA ALA A 245 4.95 18.79 -26.45
C ALA A 245 4.18 18.05 -25.34
N CYS A 246 2.85 17.93 -25.43
CA CYS A 246 2.06 17.11 -24.52
C CYS A 246 2.37 15.62 -24.67
N GLN A 247 2.41 15.09 -25.90
CA GLN A 247 2.76 13.68 -26.18
C GLN A 247 4.17 13.32 -25.66
N GLU A 248 5.18 14.15 -25.97
CA GLU A 248 6.56 13.95 -25.49
C GLU A 248 6.64 13.94 -23.95
N GLN A 249 5.85 14.77 -23.26
CA GLN A 249 5.77 14.75 -21.80
C GLN A 249 5.09 13.48 -21.27
N ILE A 250 4.05 12.97 -21.93
CA ILE A 250 3.38 11.71 -21.57
C ILE A 250 4.36 10.53 -21.69
N GLU A 251 5.11 10.46 -22.79
CA GLU A 251 6.15 9.44 -23.01
C GLU A 251 7.29 9.56 -21.99
N SER A 252 7.74 10.78 -21.70
CA SER A 252 8.77 11.04 -20.68
C SER A 252 8.32 10.58 -19.29
N VAL A 253 7.08 10.89 -18.90
CA VAL A 253 6.50 10.43 -17.62
C VAL A 253 6.35 8.91 -17.61
N LEU A 254 5.85 8.29 -18.67
CA LEU A 254 5.79 6.83 -18.82
C LEU A 254 7.17 6.19 -18.63
N VAL A 255 8.21 6.69 -19.31
CA VAL A 255 9.59 6.20 -19.18
C VAL A 255 10.11 6.39 -17.75
N SER A 256 9.77 7.50 -17.09
CA SER A 256 10.15 7.76 -15.70
C SER A 256 9.48 6.78 -14.72
N SER A 257 8.18 6.50 -14.91
CA SER A 257 7.41 5.54 -14.12
C SER A 257 7.92 4.12 -14.36
N LEU A 258 8.11 3.71 -15.62
CA LEU A 258 8.70 2.42 -15.98
C LEU A 258 10.12 2.24 -15.43
N ARG A 259 10.91 3.32 -15.29
CA ARG A 259 12.22 3.27 -14.63
C ARG A 259 12.11 3.13 -13.11
N GLN A 260 11.14 3.79 -12.46
CA GLN A 260 10.86 3.57 -11.02
C GLN A 260 10.38 2.13 -10.79
N THR A 261 9.43 1.64 -11.58
CA THR A 261 8.95 0.24 -11.54
C THR A 261 10.06 -0.76 -11.89
N ARG A 262 10.98 -0.44 -12.82
CA ARG A 262 12.14 -1.28 -13.13
C ARG A 262 13.22 -1.24 -12.05
N GLN A 263 13.49 -0.11 -11.42
CA GLN A 263 14.42 -0.05 -10.27
C GLN A 263 13.85 -0.82 -9.06
N GLN A 264 12.53 -0.97 -8.98
CA GLN A 264 11.85 -1.92 -8.08
C GLN A 264 11.79 -3.37 -8.60
N ALA A 265 12.09 -3.65 -9.88
CA ALA A 265 11.87 -4.96 -10.51
C ALA A 265 13.12 -5.63 -11.10
N THR A 266 14.25 -4.94 -11.28
CA THR A 266 15.54 -5.52 -11.72
C THR A 266 16.25 -6.30 -10.59
N GLY A 267 15.45 -6.91 -9.71
CA GLY A 267 15.83 -7.87 -8.67
C GLY A 267 15.26 -9.28 -8.90
N SER A 268 14.59 -9.57 -10.01
CA SER A 268 14.30 -10.96 -10.45
C SER A 268 13.95 -11.04 -11.94
N ASN A 269 14.10 -12.21 -12.55
CA ASN A 269 13.77 -12.41 -13.97
C ASN A 269 13.43 -13.89 -14.29
N SER A 270 12.19 -14.19 -14.72
CA SER A 270 11.71 -15.43 -15.41
C SER A 270 11.91 -16.80 -14.69
N LYS A 271 11.14 -17.90 -14.82
CA LYS A 271 9.93 -18.39 -15.56
C LYS A 271 9.52 -19.71 -14.84
N SER A 272 8.38 -20.41 -15.02
CA SER A 272 7.14 -20.30 -15.84
C SER A 272 6.04 -21.21 -15.22
N VAL A 273 4.87 -21.35 -15.86
CA VAL A 273 3.65 -22.06 -15.39
C VAL A 273 3.69 -23.59 -15.64
N ASN A 274 3.11 -24.39 -14.72
CA ASN A 274 2.21 -25.54 -14.99
C ASN A 274 1.54 -26.06 -13.70
N GLU A 275 0.47 -26.87 -13.86
CA GLU A 275 -0.63 -27.08 -12.90
C GLU A 275 -0.50 -28.31 -11.95
N LEU A 276 -1.52 -28.43 -11.06
CA LEU A 276 -2.06 -29.62 -10.35
C LEU A 276 -1.69 -29.87 -8.86
N ASP A 277 -2.71 -29.64 -8.03
CA ASP A 277 -3.19 -30.41 -6.85
C ASP A 277 -2.37 -30.69 -5.57
N GLN A 278 -3.00 -30.25 -4.46
CA GLN A 278 -3.16 -30.89 -3.13
C GLN A 278 -2.14 -30.69 -1.98
N ALA A 279 -2.62 -29.92 -0.98
CA ALA A 279 -2.46 -30.04 0.49
C ALA A 279 -1.11 -29.73 1.19
N SER A 280 -1.13 -28.68 2.03
CA SER A 280 -0.11 -28.37 3.07
C SER A 280 -0.78 -27.89 4.38
N THR A 281 -0.09 -28.01 5.53
CA THR A 281 -0.59 -27.74 6.89
C THR A 281 0.10 -26.55 7.57
N PRO A 282 -0.64 -25.52 8.07
CA PRO A 282 -0.09 -24.34 8.79
C PRO A 282 0.53 -24.58 10.19
N THR A 283 1.36 -23.63 10.67
CA THR A 283 1.94 -23.49 12.04
C THR A 283 2.23 -22.00 12.33
N ASP A 284 2.15 -21.46 13.56
CA ASP A 284 1.93 -20.01 13.82
C ASP A 284 3.07 -19.24 14.59
N VAL A 285 3.33 -17.95 14.26
CA VAL A 285 4.41 -17.10 14.86
C VAL A 285 3.99 -15.63 15.03
N GLN A 286 4.11 -15.07 16.24
CA GLN A 286 3.70 -13.70 16.60
C GLN A 286 4.89 -12.76 16.86
N ASP A 287 4.83 -11.58 16.22
CA ASP A 287 5.89 -10.58 16.16
C ASP A 287 5.44 -9.25 16.77
N ILE A 288 6.28 -8.60 17.58
CA ILE A 288 5.91 -7.37 18.29
C ILE A 288 7.02 -6.33 18.26
N ASN A 289 6.65 -5.11 17.87
CA ASN A 289 7.53 -3.95 17.89
C ASN A 289 7.65 -3.36 19.31
N LEU A 290 8.53 -2.37 19.52
CA LEU A 290 8.77 -1.82 20.87
C LEU A 290 7.81 -0.73 21.28
N GLY A 291 7.60 -0.59 22.60
CA GLY A 291 6.99 0.61 23.18
C GLY A 291 7.87 1.86 23.00
N GLU A 292 7.24 3.04 23.08
CA GLU A 292 7.90 4.34 22.95
C GLU A 292 9.01 4.57 23.99
N THR A 293 10.18 5.07 23.55
CA THR A 293 11.22 5.68 24.40
C THR A 293 11.29 7.20 24.21
N ARG A 294 12.03 7.89 25.10
CA ARG A 294 12.23 9.34 25.00
C ARG A 294 12.80 9.80 23.65
N TYR A 295 13.73 9.05 23.06
CA TYR A 295 14.31 9.40 21.75
C TYR A 295 13.30 9.24 20.61
N ASN A 296 12.35 8.30 20.70
CA ASN A 296 11.28 8.19 19.71
C ASN A 296 10.40 9.45 19.74
N LYS A 297 10.02 9.91 20.95
CA LYS A 297 9.31 11.18 21.17
C LYS A 297 10.08 12.40 20.66
N GLU A 298 11.39 12.45 20.91
CA GLU A 298 12.30 13.52 20.46
C GLU A 298 12.75 13.37 18.97
N LYS A 299 12.31 12.32 18.27
CA LYS A 299 12.63 12.01 16.85
C LYS A 299 14.13 11.82 16.58
N LEU A 300 14.86 11.33 17.57
CA LEU A 300 16.28 10.98 17.53
C LEU A 300 16.49 9.51 17.15
N LEU A 301 17.55 9.22 16.40
CA LEU A 301 17.88 7.85 15.99
C LEU A 301 18.43 7.04 17.16
N GLN A 302 17.92 5.82 17.33
CA GLN A 302 18.45 4.82 18.25
C GLN A 302 18.91 3.61 17.46
N GLY A 303 20.10 3.10 17.78
CA GLY A 303 20.59 1.83 17.26
C GLY A 303 20.98 0.89 18.40
N GLN A 304 22.24 0.50 18.44
CA GLN A 304 22.78 -0.41 19.47
C GLN A 304 23.71 0.27 20.48
N GLY A 305 24.22 1.47 20.17
CA GLY A 305 25.03 2.28 21.08
C GLY A 305 24.20 3.09 22.06
N ILE A 306 22.94 3.39 21.70
CA ILE A 306 21.97 4.04 22.60
C ILE A 306 20.90 3.02 23.01
N ASP A 307 20.90 2.69 24.31
CA ASP A 307 19.95 1.77 24.94
C ASP A 307 19.09 2.49 25.98
N GLU A 308 18.25 3.41 25.51
CA GLU A 308 17.28 4.13 26.37
C GLU A 308 16.16 3.17 26.80
N PRO A 309 15.68 3.23 28.07
CA PRO A 309 14.48 2.52 28.51
C PRO A 309 13.18 3.06 27.89
N LEU A 310 12.10 2.30 28.07
CA LEU A 310 10.74 2.73 27.75
C LEU A 310 10.35 3.99 28.52
N SER A 311 9.58 4.86 27.88
CA SER A 311 8.87 5.95 28.53
C SER A 311 7.63 5.42 29.27
N GLU A 312 6.97 6.26 30.08
CA GLU A 312 5.67 5.94 30.68
C GLU A 312 4.62 5.53 29.62
N ILE A 313 4.65 6.16 28.45
CA ILE A 313 3.80 5.80 27.31
C ILE A 313 4.22 4.44 26.75
N GLY A 314 5.52 4.19 26.60
CA GLY A 314 6.04 2.88 26.16
C GLY A 314 5.63 1.72 27.07
N PHE A 315 5.64 1.93 28.39
CA PHE A 315 5.10 0.95 29.34
C PHE A 315 3.60 0.73 29.16
N LYS A 316 2.78 1.79 29.03
CA LYS A 316 1.34 1.64 28.71
C LYS A 316 1.13 0.82 27.43
N GLN A 317 1.91 1.08 26.38
CA GLN A 317 1.77 0.38 25.09
C GLN A 317 2.17 -1.11 25.19
N ALA A 318 3.27 -1.42 25.89
CA ALA A 318 3.69 -2.80 26.13
C ALA A 318 2.69 -3.59 27.01
N ASP A 319 2.11 -2.94 28.01
CA ASP A 319 1.06 -3.51 28.85
C ASP A 319 -0.24 -3.78 28.07
N ALA A 320 -0.65 -2.89 27.17
CA ALA A 320 -1.79 -3.13 26.29
C ALA A 320 -1.59 -4.30 25.32
N VAL A 321 -0.37 -4.49 24.79
CA VAL A 321 -0.03 -5.72 24.05
C VAL A 321 -0.14 -6.94 24.95
N GLY A 322 0.40 -6.88 26.16
CA GLY A 322 0.34 -7.97 27.14
C GLY A 322 -1.09 -8.41 27.44
N ARG A 323 -2.02 -7.45 27.58
CA ARG A 323 -3.45 -7.74 27.75
C ARG A 323 -4.08 -8.31 26.49
N PHE A 324 -3.78 -7.75 25.31
CA PHE A 324 -4.31 -8.23 24.03
C PHE A 324 -3.91 -9.68 23.74
N LEU A 325 -2.69 -10.06 24.14
CA LEU A 325 -2.16 -11.42 23.98
C LEU A 325 -2.30 -12.27 25.24
N SER A 326 -3.02 -11.84 26.27
CA SER A 326 -3.15 -12.56 27.55
C SER A 326 -3.68 -14.00 27.41
N ASN A 327 -4.47 -14.25 26.38
CA ASN A 327 -5.13 -15.52 26.09
C ASN A 327 -4.37 -16.41 25.07
N VAL A 328 -3.20 -15.99 24.57
CA VAL A 328 -2.37 -16.79 23.65
C VAL A 328 -1.40 -17.64 24.46
N ARG A 329 -1.36 -18.96 24.28
CA ARG A 329 -0.29 -19.78 24.88
C ARG A 329 0.93 -19.76 23.98
N PHE A 330 2.05 -19.27 24.51
CA PHE A 330 3.35 -19.34 23.86
C PHE A 330 4.07 -20.64 24.27
N THR A 331 4.85 -21.18 23.35
CA THR A 331 5.84 -22.25 23.60
C THR A 331 7.24 -21.66 23.77
N HIS A 332 7.50 -20.53 23.12
CA HIS A 332 8.80 -19.86 23.12
C HIS A 332 8.61 -18.34 23.17
N VAL A 333 9.51 -17.65 23.86
CA VAL A 333 9.54 -16.19 23.92
C VAL A 333 10.97 -15.71 23.69
N PHE A 334 11.19 -14.97 22.61
CA PHE A 334 12.48 -14.39 22.25
C PHE A 334 12.41 -12.87 22.26
N SER A 335 13.45 -12.22 22.78
CA SER A 335 13.54 -10.76 22.80
C SER A 335 14.96 -10.28 22.51
N SER A 336 15.08 -9.10 21.93
CA SER A 336 16.36 -8.40 21.91
C SER A 336 16.85 -8.11 23.34
N ASP A 337 18.16 -8.19 23.55
CA ASP A 337 18.77 -7.96 24.86
C ASP A 337 18.94 -6.47 25.25
N LEU A 338 18.49 -5.55 24.39
CA LEU A 338 18.43 -4.10 24.63
C LEU A 338 17.28 -3.75 25.59
N ILE A 339 17.50 -2.84 26.55
CA ILE A 339 16.64 -2.65 27.73
C ILE A 339 15.17 -2.34 27.39
N ARG A 340 14.92 -1.51 26.38
CA ARG A 340 13.57 -1.23 25.85
C ARG A 340 12.83 -2.47 25.35
N ALA A 341 13.54 -3.42 24.73
CA ALA A 341 12.98 -4.69 24.27
C ALA A 341 12.77 -5.68 25.42
N LYS A 342 13.70 -5.71 26.38
CA LYS A 342 13.52 -6.47 27.64
C LYS A 342 12.28 -6.01 28.39
N GLN A 343 12.14 -4.70 28.61
CA GLN A 343 10.99 -4.11 29.30
C GLN A 343 9.68 -4.36 28.56
N THR A 344 9.67 -4.27 27.23
CA THR A 344 8.49 -4.62 26.41
C THR A 344 8.11 -6.09 26.60
N ALA A 345 9.07 -7.01 26.47
CA ALA A 345 8.82 -8.46 26.63
C ALA A 345 8.39 -8.84 28.06
N CYS A 346 8.99 -8.23 29.09
CA CYS A 346 8.57 -8.41 30.48
C CYS A 346 7.12 -7.99 30.71
N ALA A 347 6.72 -6.78 30.29
CA ALA A 347 5.36 -6.29 30.46
C ALA A 347 4.31 -7.15 29.72
N ILE A 348 4.67 -7.74 28.58
CA ILE A 348 3.82 -8.68 27.85
C ILE A 348 3.63 -9.97 28.66
N MET A 349 4.72 -10.57 29.14
CA MET A 349 4.68 -11.82 29.92
C MET A 349 4.09 -11.64 31.32
N GLU A 350 4.18 -10.45 31.91
CA GLU A 350 3.52 -10.13 33.18
C GLU A 350 1.99 -10.21 33.08
N ASN A 351 1.42 -9.87 31.92
CA ASN A 351 -0.01 -9.98 31.62
C ASN A 351 -0.41 -11.37 31.09
N ASN A 352 0.46 -12.06 30.35
CA ASN A 352 0.21 -13.41 29.83
C ASN A 352 0.45 -14.48 30.90
N LYS A 353 -0.57 -14.72 31.74
CA LYS A 353 -0.51 -15.77 32.79
C LYS A 353 -0.59 -17.19 32.25
N ILE A 354 -1.04 -17.38 31.00
CA ILE A 354 -1.14 -18.71 30.38
C ILE A 354 0.24 -19.28 30.06
N SER A 355 1.26 -18.45 29.89
CA SER A 355 2.63 -18.85 29.51
C SER A 355 3.66 -18.56 30.61
N GLU A 356 3.25 -18.53 31.88
CA GLU A 356 4.12 -18.23 33.04
C GLU A 356 5.27 -19.25 33.23
N ASP A 357 5.14 -20.45 32.66
CA ASP A 357 6.18 -21.47 32.60
C ASP A 357 7.32 -21.17 31.61
N ILE A 358 7.11 -20.23 30.67
CA ILE A 358 8.03 -19.95 29.56
C ILE A 358 8.99 -18.80 29.91
N LYS A 359 10.28 -19.04 29.71
CA LYS A 359 11.34 -18.04 29.96
C LYS A 359 11.62 -17.22 28.71
N ILE A 360 11.80 -15.91 28.89
CA ILE A 360 12.27 -15.00 27.84
C ILE A 360 13.73 -15.31 27.52
N ILE A 361 14.01 -15.70 26.28
CA ILE A 361 15.35 -15.93 25.74
C ILE A 361 15.84 -14.63 25.08
N TYR A 362 16.94 -14.08 25.58
CA TYR A 362 17.51 -12.84 25.04
C TYR A 362 18.56 -13.12 23.96
N ASP A 363 18.32 -12.68 22.73
CA ASP A 363 19.20 -12.91 21.59
C ASP A 363 19.75 -11.60 21.01
N ARG A 364 21.07 -11.54 20.84
CA ARG A 364 21.79 -10.37 20.30
C ARG A 364 21.56 -10.20 18.79
N ARG A 365 21.15 -11.26 18.09
CA ARG A 365 20.79 -11.24 16.67
C ARG A 365 19.52 -10.44 16.41
N LEU A 366 18.69 -10.23 17.43
CA LEU A 366 17.47 -9.40 17.39
C LEU A 366 17.72 -7.91 17.69
N ARG A 367 18.97 -7.47 17.85
CA ARG A 367 19.28 -6.05 18.08
C ARG A 367 18.95 -5.19 16.86
N GLU A 368 18.52 -3.96 17.14
CA GLU A 368 18.27 -2.91 16.15
C GLU A 368 19.48 -2.71 15.21
N ARG A 369 19.24 -2.18 14.02
CA ARG A 369 20.32 -1.71 13.13
C ARG A 369 21.22 -0.74 13.89
N LYS A 370 22.52 -0.99 13.91
CA LYS A 370 23.49 -0.02 14.45
C LYS A 370 23.61 1.17 13.50
N TYR A 371 23.40 2.39 13.98
CA TYR A 371 23.50 3.61 13.16
C TYR A 371 24.82 4.36 13.36
N GLY A 372 25.71 3.89 14.25
CA GLY A 372 27.07 4.45 14.40
C GLY A 372 27.05 5.93 14.77
N ASP A 373 27.82 6.74 14.07
CA ASP A 373 27.94 8.20 14.29
C ASP A 373 26.61 8.98 14.14
N ALA A 374 25.57 8.34 13.57
CA ALA A 374 24.23 8.91 13.45
C ALA A 374 23.32 8.61 14.64
N GLU A 375 23.72 7.75 15.59
CA GLU A 375 22.94 7.50 16.81
C GLU A 375 22.84 8.76 17.68
N GLY A 376 21.65 9.02 18.20
CA GLY A 376 21.33 10.19 19.01
C GLY A 376 21.11 11.48 18.23
N ARG A 377 21.22 11.45 16.89
CA ARG A 377 20.93 12.58 16.01
C ARG A 377 19.53 12.46 15.40
N PRO A 378 18.89 13.57 14.99
CA PRO A 378 17.64 13.52 14.23
C PRO A 378 17.80 12.80 12.88
N LEU A 379 16.74 12.15 12.40
CA LEU A 379 16.71 11.48 11.09
C LEU A 379 17.07 12.42 9.91
N SER A 380 16.87 13.74 10.05
CA SER A 380 17.29 14.73 9.06
C SER A 380 18.80 14.80 8.90
N GLU A 381 19.59 14.63 9.97
CA GLU A 381 21.06 14.60 9.89
C GLU A 381 21.54 13.37 9.14
N LEU A 382 20.95 12.19 9.39
CA LEU A 382 21.26 10.96 8.64
C LEU A 382 21.02 11.15 7.12
N LYS A 383 19.93 11.83 6.73
CA LYS A 383 19.66 12.18 5.32
C LYS A 383 20.69 13.15 4.73
N VAL A 384 21.21 14.08 5.54
CA VAL A 384 22.29 14.98 5.13
C VAL A 384 23.62 14.23 4.99
N MET A 385 23.93 13.29 5.89
CA MET A 385 25.12 12.43 5.80
C MET A 385 25.07 11.56 4.54
N ALA A 386 23.93 10.91 4.25
CA ALA A 386 23.71 10.16 3.02
C ALA A 386 23.95 11.02 1.77
N LYS A 387 23.30 12.19 1.68
CA LYS A 387 23.46 13.10 0.55
C LYS A 387 24.90 13.60 0.36
N LYS A 388 25.65 13.83 1.46
CA LYS A 388 27.08 14.19 1.40
C LYS A 388 27.96 13.04 0.88
N ALA A 389 27.57 11.79 1.14
CA ALA A 389 28.25 10.60 0.65
C ALA A 389 27.84 10.19 -0.79
N GLY A 390 26.88 10.88 -1.40
CA GLY A 390 26.33 10.52 -2.72
C GLY A 390 25.32 9.35 -2.68
N ASP A 391 24.85 8.98 -1.49
CA ASP A 391 23.92 7.88 -1.23
C ASP A 391 22.56 8.42 -0.73
N GLN A 392 21.59 7.53 -0.52
CA GLN A 392 20.25 7.85 -0.05
C GLN A 392 19.88 6.99 1.16
N CYS A 393 18.92 7.44 1.97
CA CYS A 393 18.31 6.58 2.98
C CYS A 393 17.22 5.71 2.34
N PRO A 394 17.06 4.43 2.72
CA PRO A 394 17.67 3.77 3.87
C PRO A 394 18.99 3.02 3.60
N SER A 395 19.47 2.93 2.35
CA SER A 395 20.70 2.19 1.97
C SER A 395 21.95 2.70 2.66
N TYR A 396 22.07 4.02 2.80
CA TYR A 396 23.22 4.66 3.43
C TYR A 396 23.56 4.06 4.80
N THR A 397 24.85 3.75 4.98
CA THR A 397 25.43 3.27 6.22
C THR A 397 26.37 4.33 6.79
N PRO A 398 26.05 4.94 7.94
CA PRO A 398 26.95 5.89 8.59
C PRO A 398 28.26 5.23 9.06
N PRO A 399 29.33 6.01 9.27
CA PRO A 399 30.55 5.51 9.88
C PRO A 399 30.26 4.83 11.23
N GLY A 400 30.89 3.67 11.46
CA GLY A 400 30.68 2.85 12.65
C GLY A 400 29.31 2.15 12.73
N GLY A 401 28.41 2.38 11.76
CA GLY A 401 27.10 1.73 11.64
C GLY A 401 27.17 0.37 10.94
N GLU A 402 26.00 -0.24 10.79
CA GLU A 402 25.79 -1.56 10.21
C GLU A 402 25.04 -1.45 8.87
N THR A 403 25.43 -2.26 7.88
CA THR A 403 24.78 -2.28 6.56
C THR A 403 23.47 -3.07 6.60
N LEU A 404 22.58 -2.85 5.63
CA LEU A 404 21.31 -3.58 5.56
C LEU A 404 21.53 -5.08 5.34
N GLU A 405 22.58 -5.46 4.64
CA GLU A 405 22.98 -6.85 4.38
C GLU A 405 23.47 -7.54 5.65
N GLN A 406 24.17 -6.82 6.53
CA GLN A 406 24.59 -7.33 7.84
C GLN A 406 23.37 -7.57 8.76
N VAL A 407 22.39 -6.65 8.77
CA VAL A 407 21.11 -6.83 9.46
C VAL A 407 20.36 -8.05 8.89
N ARG A 408 20.26 -8.15 7.55
CA ARG A 408 19.62 -9.28 6.85
C ARG A 408 20.27 -10.62 7.20
N ALA A 409 21.61 -10.67 7.27
CA ALA A 409 22.35 -11.88 7.62
C ALA A 409 22.06 -12.34 9.06
N ARG A 410 22.02 -11.41 10.04
CA ARG A 410 21.63 -11.75 11.42
C ARG A 410 20.19 -12.24 11.53
N ALA A 411 19.28 -11.62 10.78
CA ALA A 411 17.87 -11.98 10.78
C ALA A 411 17.64 -13.37 10.17
N LYS A 412 18.35 -13.67 9.07
CA LYS A 412 18.41 -15.02 8.49
C LYS A 412 18.95 -16.06 9.48
N ASP A 413 20.09 -15.79 10.10
CA ASP A 413 20.73 -16.73 11.06
C ASP A 413 19.85 -17.01 12.30
N PHE A 414 19.13 -15.99 12.79
CA PHE A 414 18.12 -16.18 13.83
C PHE A 414 16.95 -17.04 13.36
N PHE A 415 16.42 -16.79 12.15
CA PHE A 415 15.29 -17.54 11.59
C PHE A 415 15.65 -19.01 11.28
N GLU A 416 16.83 -19.28 10.72
CA GLU A 416 17.32 -20.64 10.50
C GLU A 416 17.53 -21.39 11.83
N TYR A 417 17.99 -20.71 12.88
CA TYR A 417 18.04 -21.25 14.24
C TYR A 417 16.63 -21.58 14.78
N LEU A 418 15.66 -20.67 14.62
CA LEU A 418 14.29 -20.87 15.10
C LEU A 418 13.60 -22.07 14.42
N CYS A 419 13.68 -22.15 13.09
CA CYS A 419 13.14 -23.27 12.32
C CYS A 419 13.75 -24.61 12.76
N ARG A 420 15.06 -24.64 13.01
CA ARG A 420 15.75 -25.85 13.48
C ARG A 420 15.33 -26.24 14.90
N LEU A 421 15.18 -25.27 15.82
CA LEU A 421 14.71 -25.52 17.19
C LEU A 421 13.33 -26.18 17.19
N VAL A 422 12.38 -25.64 16.42
CA VAL A 422 11.01 -26.18 16.33
C VAL A 422 11.01 -27.59 15.73
N LEU A 423 11.84 -27.87 14.71
CA LEU A 423 11.99 -29.22 14.13
C LEU A 423 12.62 -30.22 15.11
N GLU A 424 13.67 -29.82 15.84
CA GLU A 424 14.32 -30.68 16.85
C GLU A 424 13.33 -31.08 17.95
N GLU A 425 12.48 -30.14 18.40
CA GLU A 425 11.42 -30.42 19.38
C GLU A 425 10.26 -31.26 18.84
N SER A 426 9.84 -31.07 17.59
CA SER A 426 8.77 -31.88 16.99
C SER A 426 9.20 -33.35 16.87
N SER A 427 10.42 -33.62 16.40
CA SER A 427 10.94 -34.99 16.31
C SER A 427 11.16 -35.64 17.68
N ALA A 428 11.49 -34.85 18.73
CA ALA A 428 11.57 -35.36 20.09
C ALA A 428 10.18 -35.75 20.65
N LYS A 429 9.12 -35.01 20.33
CA LYS A 429 7.73 -35.33 20.71
C LYS A 429 7.22 -36.57 19.99
N GLU A 430 7.42 -36.69 18.67
CA GLU A 430 7.05 -37.88 17.89
C GLU A 430 7.70 -39.17 18.42
N GLN A 431 8.95 -39.09 18.90
CA GLN A 431 9.65 -40.23 19.51
C GLN A 431 9.15 -40.56 20.94
N SER A 432 8.50 -39.61 21.62
CA SER A 432 7.90 -39.81 22.94
C SER A 432 6.46 -40.32 22.89
N GLU A 433 5.68 -39.96 21.86
CA GLU A 433 4.26 -40.34 21.76
C GLU A 433 4.02 -41.80 21.34
N LEU A 434 5.07 -42.50 20.88
CA LEU A 434 5.08 -43.97 20.71
C LEU A 434 4.97 -44.76 22.04
N GLY A 435 4.84 -44.08 23.20
CA GLY A 435 4.75 -44.71 24.52
C GLY A 435 3.57 -44.28 25.42
N ALA A 436 2.80 -43.23 25.10
CA ALA A 436 1.72 -42.76 25.98
C ALA A 436 0.61 -42.00 25.24
N SER A 437 -0.66 -42.36 25.47
CA SER A 437 -1.81 -41.57 25.02
C SER A 437 -2.18 -40.49 26.03
N GLY A 438 -1.96 -39.21 25.70
CA GLY A 438 -2.39 -38.10 26.56
C GLY A 438 -1.96 -36.71 26.07
N MET A 439 -2.90 -35.98 25.45
CA MET A 439 -2.99 -34.51 25.31
C MET A 439 -1.66 -33.71 25.23
N GLY A 440 -1.20 -33.39 24.01
CA GLY A 440 0.00 -32.55 23.78
C GLY A 440 -0.06 -31.56 22.61
N GLY A 441 -1.20 -31.44 21.90
CA GLY A 441 -1.36 -30.55 20.75
C GLY A 441 -2.01 -29.21 21.12
N VAL A 442 -1.52 -28.11 20.52
CA VAL A 442 -2.18 -26.80 20.55
C VAL A 442 -3.37 -26.85 19.59
N THR A 443 -4.58 -26.57 20.09
CA THR A 443 -5.80 -26.59 19.29
C THR A 443 -6.05 -25.23 18.64
N SER A 444 -6.92 -25.18 17.63
CA SER A 444 -7.35 -23.92 16.99
C SER A 444 -7.86 -22.88 18.02
N ALA A 445 -8.47 -23.31 19.12
CA ALA A 445 -8.94 -22.42 20.19
C ALA A 445 -7.80 -21.72 20.97
N ASP A 446 -6.59 -22.28 20.97
CA ASP A 446 -5.43 -21.76 21.73
C ASP A 446 -4.66 -20.66 20.98
N LEU A 447 -5.02 -20.39 19.72
CA LEU A 447 -4.42 -19.33 18.87
C LEU A 447 -4.97 -17.92 19.18
N GLY A 448 -5.94 -17.81 20.10
CA GLY A 448 -6.41 -16.53 20.63
C GLY A 448 -7.18 -15.66 19.61
N PRO A 449 -7.08 -14.32 19.68
CA PRO A 449 -7.99 -13.39 19.02
C PRO A 449 -7.88 -13.34 17.47
N PHE A 450 -7.02 -14.15 16.87
CA PHE A 450 -6.78 -14.19 15.43
C PHE A 450 -7.66 -15.21 14.67
N VAL A 451 -8.44 -16.03 15.38
CA VAL A 451 -9.35 -17.02 14.79
C VAL A 451 -10.74 -16.42 14.54
N ASN A 452 -11.22 -16.58 13.31
CA ASN A 452 -12.32 -15.79 12.75
C ASN A 452 -13.71 -16.39 13.10
N HIS A 453 -14.41 -15.83 14.10
CA HIS A 453 -15.72 -16.33 14.54
C HIS A 453 -16.93 -15.98 13.64
N ASN A 454 -16.73 -15.28 12.51
CA ASN A 454 -17.82 -14.74 11.67
C ASN A 454 -18.07 -15.50 10.36
N LYS A 455 -18.26 -16.82 10.43
CA LYS A 455 -18.93 -17.60 9.37
C LYS A 455 -19.89 -18.62 9.97
N GLU A 456 -21.19 -18.43 9.74
CA GLU A 456 -22.16 -19.51 9.90
C GLU A 456 -21.85 -20.66 8.92
N PRO A 457 -22.16 -21.92 9.29
CA PRO A 457 -21.70 -23.09 8.56
C PRO A 457 -22.46 -23.24 7.23
N ARG A 458 -21.81 -22.87 6.12
CA ARG A 458 -22.12 -23.47 4.82
C ARG A 458 -21.46 -24.85 4.75
N GLU A 459 -22.25 -25.86 4.42
CA GLU A 459 -21.79 -27.24 4.27
C GLU A 459 -20.65 -27.32 3.24
N LEU A 460 -19.44 -27.57 3.73
CA LEU A 460 -18.29 -28.01 2.95
C LEU A 460 -17.74 -29.28 3.62
N GLY A 461 -17.39 -30.28 2.82
CA GLY A 461 -17.02 -31.61 3.32
C GLY A 461 -15.75 -31.62 4.17
N GLU A 462 -15.76 -32.50 5.17
CA GLU A 462 -14.61 -33.04 5.92
C GLU A 462 -13.45 -32.06 6.21
N SER A 463 -13.61 -31.30 7.30
CA SER A 463 -12.53 -30.55 7.94
C SER A 463 -11.30 -31.43 8.18
N ARG A 464 -10.13 -30.98 7.70
CA ARG A 464 -8.83 -31.42 8.23
C ARG A 464 -8.31 -30.36 9.17
N ASP A 465 -8.25 -30.69 10.46
CA ASP A 465 -7.65 -29.84 11.48
C ASP A 465 -6.19 -29.51 11.15
N VAL A 466 -5.81 -28.29 11.50
CA VAL A 466 -4.45 -27.78 11.37
C VAL A 466 -3.75 -27.89 12.72
N THR A 467 -2.85 -28.87 12.86
CA THR A 467 -2.02 -29.03 14.06
C THR A 467 -0.84 -28.06 14.06
N VAL A 468 -0.93 -27.04 14.91
CA VAL A 468 0.15 -26.06 15.13
C VAL A 468 1.16 -26.61 16.13
N HIS A 469 2.43 -26.80 15.71
CA HIS A 469 3.45 -27.44 16.55
C HIS A 469 4.19 -26.50 17.52
N ALA A 470 4.21 -25.20 17.23
CA ALA A 470 4.81 -24.17 18.07
C ALA A 470 4.04 -22.85 17.96
N SER A 471 4.09 -22.08 19.03
CA SER A 471 3.59 -20.70 19.12
C SER A 471 4.71 -19.85 19.71
N VAL A 472 5.21 -18.88 18.96
CA VAL A 472 6.45 -18.15 19.28
C VAL A 472 6.17 -16.66 19.37
N LEU A 473 6.56 -16.04 20.48
CA LEU A 473 6.56 -14.59 20.67
C LEU A 473 7.95 -14.01 20.37
N LEU A 474 8.04 -13.04 19.46
CA LEU A 474 9.27 -12.31 19.15
C LEU A 474 9.15 -10.81 19.44
N VAL A 475 10.06 -10.25 20.25
CA VAL A 475 10.09 -8.82 20.60
C VAL A 475 11.37 -8.15 20.08
N SER A 476 11.23 -7.22 19.14
CA SER A 476 12.35 -6.57 18.46
C SER A 476 12.03 -5.14 17.95
N HIS A 477 12.97 -4.52 17.24
CA HIS A 477 13.05 -3.09 16.95
C HIS A 477 12.63 -2.75 15.51
N GLY A 478 12.07 -1.56 15.28
CA GLY A 478 11.38 -1.23 14.03
C GLY A 478 12.23 -1.26 12.76
N ALA A 479 13.52 -0.89 12.78
CA ALA A 479 14.34 -0.96 11.57
C ALA A 479 14.89 -2.39 11.31
N TYR A 480 15.14 -3.16 12.35
CA TYR A 480 15.41 -4.59 12.28
C TYR A 480 14.21 -5.36 11.70
N MET A 481 13.02 -5.17 12.28
CA MET A 481 11.79 -5.86 11.86
C MET A 481 11.46 -5.59 10.39
N ARG A 482 11.60 -4.34 9.93
CA ARG A 482 11.46 -3.98 8.51
C ARG A 482 12.42 -4.77 7.60
N ASN A 483 13.67 -4.98 8.01
CA ASN A 483 14.65 -5.74 7.22
C ASN A 483 14.40 -7.25 7.28
N TRP A 484 13.91 -7.77 8.41
CA TRP A 484 13.58 -9.18 8.54
C TRP A 484 12.32 -9.54 7.76
N ILE A 485 11.23 -8.77 7.83
CA ILE A 485 10.04 -8.99 6.98
C ILE A 485 10.43 -8.88 5.50
N LYS A 486 11.31 -7.93 5.13
CA LYS A 486 11.86 -7.84 3.77
C LYS A 486 12.63 -9.11 3.34
N TYR A 487 13.39 -9.74 4.25
CA TYR A 487 14.03 -11.03 4.03
C TYR A 487 13.00 -12.15 3.79
N LEU A 488 11.93 -12.23 4.58
CA LEU A 488 10.85 -13.22 4.39
C LEU A 488 10.16 -13.06 3.03
N VAL A 489 9.93 -11.81 2.59
CA VAL A 489 9.32 -11.51 1.28
C VAL A 489 10.27 -11.85 0.12
N GLU A 490 11.49 -11.33 0.12
CA GLU A 490 12.39 -11.39 -1.03
C GLU A 490 13.11 -12.75 -1.18
N ASP A 491 13.74 -13.25 -0.12
CA ASP A 491 14.61 -14.44 -0.22
C ASP A 491 13.83 -15.74 -0.11
N LEU A 492 12.76 -15.75 0.68
CA LEU A 492 11.90 -16.91 0.87
C LEU A 492 10.73 -16.96 -0.13
N GLN A 493 10.62 -15.95 -1.01
CA GLN A 493 9.65 -15.89 -2.13
C GLN A 493 8.18 -15.95 -1.68
N PHE A 494 7.91 -15.36 -0.52
CA PHE A 494 6.56 -15.22 0.04
C PHE A 494 5.69 -14.24 -0.77
N THR A 495 4.40 -14.53 -0.86
CA THR A 495 3.40 -13.60 -1.41
C THR A 495 2.43 -13.18 -0.31
N PHE A 496 2.31 -11.87 -0.06
CA PHE A 496 1.36 -11.32 0.92
C PHE A 496 -0.07 -11.87 0.77
N PRO A 497 -0.88 -11.89 1.86
CA PRO A 497 -2.32 -12.13 1.78
C PRO A 497 -2.96 -11.20 0.75
N PRO A 498 -4.04 -11.63 0.06
CA PRO A 498 -4.68 -10.79 -0.96
C PRO A 498 -5.04 -9.38 -0.45
N GLU A 499 -5.34 -9.22 0.84
CA GLU A 499 -5.61 -7.93 1.50
C GLU A 499 -4.37 -7.02 1.66
N LEU A 500 -3.16 -7.60 1.68
CA LEU A 500 -1.88 -6.90 1.92
C LEU A 500 -1.00 -6.80 0.66
N LYS A 501 -1.40 -7.35 -0.49
CA LYS A 501 -0.62 -7.37 -1.74
C LYS A 501 -0.34 -5.99 -2.37
N LYS A 502 -0.83 -4.89 -1.80
CA LYS A 502 -1.01 -3.63 -2.53
C LYS A 502 -0.20 -2.41 -2.08
N SER A 503 0.64 -2.53 -1.06
CA SER A 503 1.77 -1.60 -0.90
C SER A 503 3.08 -2.34 -1.20
N ARG A 504 3.84 -1.86 -2.19
CA ARG A 504 5.21 -2.35 -2.45
C ARG A 504 6.23 -1.87 -1.39
N GLU A 505 5.79 -1.01 -0.47
CA GLU A 505 6.58 -0.51 0.66
C GLU A 505 5.97 -1.03 1.96
N LEU A 506 6.78 -1.68 2.80
CA LEU A 506 6.35 -2.12 4.13
C LEU A 506 5.92 -0.91 4.98
N PRO A 507 4.69 -0.88 5.52
CA PRO A 507 4.20 0.24 6.30
C PRO A 507 5.10 0.54 7.49
N VAL A 508 5.15 1.81 7.90
CA VAL A 508 5.91 2.20 9.09
C VAL A 508 5.21 1.62 10.32
N SER A 509 5.82 0.61 10.94
CA SER A 509 5.23 0.01 12.14
C SER A 509 5.02 1.08 13.22
N PRO A 510 3.84 1.14 13.84
CA PRO A 510 3.68 1.87 15.09
C PRO A 510 4.50 1.19 16.19
N ASN A 511 4.84 1.97 17.22
CA ASN A 511 5.42 1.43 18.44
C ASN A 511 4.48 0.36 19.00
N THR A 512 4.98 -0.85 19.25
CA THR A 512 4.20 -2.00 19.75
C THR A 512 3.07 -2.48 18.82
N GLY A 513 3.19 -2.22 17.52
CA GLY A 513 2.42 -2.93 16.49
C GLY A 513 2.81 -4.42 16.41
N ILE A 514 1.79 -5.27 16.22
CA ILE A 514 1.89 -6.73 16.17
C ILE A 514 1.83 -7.21 14.72
N SER A 515 2.74 -8.08 14.30
CA SER A 515 2.60 -8.84 13.05
C SER A 515 2.43 -10.33 13.37
N HIS A 516 1.84 -11.08 12.47
CA HIS A 516 1.52 -12.50 12.68
C HIS A 516 1.85 -13.27 11.40
N PHE A 517 2.63 -14.33 11.52
CA PHE A 517 3.17 -15.11 10.43
C PHE A 517 3.08 -16.60 10.75
N ILE A 518 2.24 -17.29 10.01
CA ILE A 518 2.27 -18.75 9.94
C ILE A 518 3.56 -19.19 9.21
N VAL A 519 4.34 -20.11 9.77
CA VAL A 519 5.58 -20.66 9.21
C VAL A 519 5.54 -22.19 9.24
N THR A 520 5.41 -22.82 8.08
CA THR A 520 5.42 -24.28 7.89
C THR A 520 6.80 -24.74 7.42
N VAL A 521 7.41 -25.66 8.17
CA VAL A 521 8.75 -26.20 7.89
C VAL A 521 8.66 -27.71 7.67
N SER A 522 9.32 -28.24 6.63
CA SER A 522 9.32 -29.67 6.31
C SER A 522 10.65 -30.33 6.63
N SER A 523 10.61 -31.52 7.23
CA SER A 523 11.80 -32.35 7.53
C SER A 523 12.31 -33.17 6.34
N ALA A 524 11.48 -33.38 5.31
CA ALA A 524 11.71 -34.46 4.33
C ALA A 524 12.65 -34.10 3.16
N THR A 525 12.91 -32.83 2.89
CA THR A 525 13.92 -32.33 1.92
C THR A 525 14.29 -30.89 2.26
N PRO A 526 15.44 -30.34 1.81
CA PRO A 526 15.78 -28.93 1.97
C PRO A 526 14.97 -28.03 1.03
N ARG A 527 13.64 -28.03 1.19
CA ARG A 527 12.73 -27.03 0.63
C ARG A 527 12.77 -25.78 1.53
N LYS A 528 12.55 -24.61 0.94
CA LYS A 528 12.37 -23.37 1.72
C LYS A 528 11.12 -23.53 2.62
N PRO A 529 11.11 -22.95 3.83
CA PRO A 529 9.91 -22.92 4.66
C PRO A 529 8.81 -22.12 3.96
N GLU A 530 7.58 -22.62 4.04
CA GLU A 530 6.38 -21.93 3.57
C GLU A 530 5.94 -20.93 4.66
N ILE A 531 5.57 -19.71 4.25
CA ILE A 531 5.18 -18.64 5.17
C ILE A 531 3.85 -18.07 4.70
N GLN A 532 2.94 -17.83 5.64
CA GLN A 532 1.66 -17.17 5.44
C GLN A 532 1.54 -16.03 6.46
N CYS A 533 1.56 -14.78 6.02
CA CYS A 533 1.23 -13.69 6.94
C CYS A 533 -0.27 -13.73 7.29
N VAL A 534 -0.62 -13.51 8.56
CA VAL A 534 -2.00 -13.35 9.05
C VAL A 534 -2.31 -11.87 9.27
N CYS A 535 -1.36 -11.08 9.79
CA CYS A 535 -1.46 -9.62 9.84
C CYS A 535 -0.08 -8.94 9.89
N ILE A 536 0.01 -7.67 9.51
CA ILE A 536 1.22 -6.84 9.64
C ILE A 536 0.86 -5.58 10.41
N ASN A 537 1.69 -5.24 11.42
CA ASN A 537 1.61 -4.01 12.19
C ASN A 537 0.23 -3.69 12.82
N LEU A 538 -0.58 -4.72 13.13
CA LEU A 538 -1.83 -4.60 13.87
C LEU A 538 -1.63 -3.78 15.15
N HIS A 539 -2.49 -2.78 15.35
CA HIS A 539 -2.37 -1.81 16.44
C HIS A 539 -3.73 -1.50 17.08
N SER A 540 -4.71 -2.40 16.94
CA SER A 540 -6.06 -2.24 17.48
C SER A 540 -6.07 -2.12 19.02
N HIS A 541 -5.16 -2.80 19.70
CA HIS A 541 -4.92 -2.72 21.14
C HIS A 541 -4.37 -1.38 21.64
N LEU A 542 -3.95 -0.48 20.73
CA LEU A 542 -3.41 0.84 21.09
C LEU A 542 -4.44 1.98 20.99
N SER A 543 -5.70 1.69 20.63
CA SER A 543 -6.75 2.69 20.40
C SER A 543 -6.92 3.67 21.56
N ASP A 544 -6.92 3.16 22.78
CA ASP A 544 -7.23 3.93 23.99
C ASP A 544 -6.02 4.73 24.48
N ILE A 545 -4.80 4.24 24.23
CA ILE A 545 -3.55 4.90 24.62
C ILE A 545 -3.24 6.07 23.69
N ASN A 546 -3.59 5.95 22.41
CA ASN A 546 -3.39 7.02 21.42
C ASN A 546 -4.43 8.15 21.52
N ALA A 547 -5.48 7.99 22.34
CA ALA A 547 -6.42 9.08 22.64
C ALA A 547 -5.80 10.14 23.58
N ASP A 548 -5.02 9.69 24.58
CA ASP A 548 -4.35 10.53 25.59
C ASP A 548 -3.27 11.47 25.01
N THR A 549 -2.67 11.11 23.86
CA THR A 549 -1.57 11.89 23.25
C THR A 549 -2.03 13.09 22.43
N SER A 550 -3.34 13.26 22.25
CA SER A 550 -3.97 14.39 21.53
C SER A 550 -3.68 15.77 22.14
N HIS A 551 -3.20 15.84 23.39
CA HIS A 551 -2.83 17.08 24.07
C HIS A 551 -1.41 17.62 23.77
N TYR A 552 -0.58 16.91 22.99
CA TYR A 552 0.83 17.27 22.78
C TYR A 552 1.26 17.36 21.30
N GLN A 553 0.46 18.02 20.46
CA GLN A 553 0.88 18.42 19.10
C GLN A 553 0.74 19.94 18.88
N VAL A 554 1.89 20.63 18.92
CA VAL A 554 2.13 22.00 18.43
C VAL A 554 3.33 21.94 17.49
#